data_AF-A0A817GXH2-F1
#
_entry.id   AF-A0A817GXH2-F1
#
_cell.length_a   1.000
_cell.length_b   1.000
_cell.length_c   1.000
_cell.angle_alpha   90.00
_cell.angle_beta   90.00
_cell.angle_gamma   90.00
#
_symmetry.space_group_name_H-M   'P 1'
#
loop_
_entity.id
_entity.type
_entity.pdbx_description
1 polymer ?
#
loop_
_entity_poly.entity_id
_entity_poly.type
_entity_poly.pdbx_seq_one_letter_code
_entity_poly.pdbx_strand_id
1 'polypeptide(L)'
;MNSTSSSISRDLLAAPYQLNIWIGSFFCVMGNLGCFGNLIVFSSFEFRKRAYTIYFLMEAASNIIYFDFLLLTRVLQRGFQISITTRYNFLCKIRQFDSVLNADVTLTFFSLATIDRILSLQRSNGNVTNGKCIPLPGFYTYFDSYTEVIFTAMFIPLVVIVLAVLLLRSIRGITQRQVAPTNTLSRTETVKGSDLQRMDSRLTFMILLQLIIAITTRVPYAVQVIYTNITQSWPNFYVSLITNRGFRRRFINFFRKLLTALYRREIN
;
A
#
# COMPACT_ATOMS: atom_id res chain seq x y z
N MET A 1 26.39 -46.57 12.20
CA MET A 1 25.09 -45.87 12.27
C MET A 1 25.17 -44.34 12.23
N ASN A 2 26.34 -43.70 12.07
CA ASN A 2 26.46 -42.22 12.07
C ASN A 2 26.36 -41.53 10.70
N SER A 3 26.28 -42.27 9.59
CA SER A 3 26.27 -41.68 8.25
C SER A 3 24.92 -41.07 7.86
N THR A 4 23.80 -41.64 8.33
CA THR A 4 22.44 -41.20 7.98
C THR A 4 21.99 -39.91 8.67
N SER A 5 22.50 -39.59 9.87
CA SER A 5 22.15 -38.30 10.50
C SER A 5 22.83 -37.11 9.79
N SER A 6 24.04 -37.33 9.25
CA SER A 6 24.81 -36.30 8.55
C SER A 6 24.22 -35.89 7.19
N SER A 7 23.45 -36.76 6.52
CA SER A 7 22.75 -36.43 5.28
C SER A 7 21.50 -35.62 5.55
N ILE A 8 20.69 -36.02 6.54
CA ILE A 8 19.44 -35.33 6.89
C ILE A 8 19.69 -33.87 7.31
N SER A 9 20.75 -33.61 8.10
CA SER A 9 21.09 -32.24 8.50
C SER A 9 21.50 -31.35 7.33
N ARG A 10 22.13 -31.91 6.29
CA ARG A 10 22.52 -31.14 5.09
C ARG A 10 21.32 -30.78 4.22
N ASP A 11 20.39 -31.72 4.06
CA ASP A 11 19.18 -31.48 3.27
C ASP A 11 18.27 -30.44 3.93
N LEU A 12 18.15 -30.48 5.27
CA LEU A 12 17.38 -29.49 6.02
C LEU A 12 17.98 -28.07 5.92
N LEU A 13 19.31 -27.97 5.85
CA LEU A 13 20.01 -26.70 5.67
C LEU A 13 19.87 -26.14 4.25
N ALA A 14 19.71 -27.00 3.23
CA ALA A 14 19.58 -26.60 1.82
C ALA A 14 18.17 -26.13 1.45
N ALA A 15 17.13 -26.66 2.11
CA ALA A 15 15.72 -26.34 1.86
C ALA A 15 15.39 -24.83 1.79
N PRO A 16 15.78 -23.97 2.74
CA PRO A 16 15.43 -22.54 2.69
C PRO A 16 16.10 -21.80 1.53
N TYR A 17 17.28 -22.23 1.07
CA TYR A 17 17.97 -21.61 -0.06
C TYR A 17 17.23 -21.89 -1.36
N GLN A 18 16.90 -23.16 -1.60
CA GLN A 18 16.14 -23.54 -2.80
C GLN A 18 14.77 -22.85 -2.83
N LEU A 19 14.09 -22.80 -1.69
CA LEU A 19 12.79 -22.14 -1.59
C LEU A 19 12.88 -20.64 -1.92
N ASN A 20 13.91 -19.94 -1.43
CA ASN A 20 14.13 -18.53 -1.78
C ASN A 20 14.45 -18.32 -3.26
N ILE A 21 15.19 -19.22 -3.89
CA ILE A 21 15.51 -19.14 -5.32
C ILE A 21 14.24 -19.33 -6.16
N TRP A 22 13.50 -20.41 -5.92
CA TRP A 22 12.29 -20.73 -6.70
C TRP A 22 11.20 -19.69 -6.50
N ILE A 23 10.86 -19.36 -5.25
CA ILE A 23 9.81 -18.39 -4.94
C ILE A 23 10.21 -16.99 -5.40
N GLY A 24 11.45 -16.58 -5.15
CA GLY A 24 11.93 -15.25 -5.54
C GLY A 24 12.00 -15.07 -7.05
N SER A 25 12.47 -16.07 -7.79
CA SER A 25 12.49 -16.04 -9.26
C SER A 25 11.08 -16.04 -9.85
N PHE A 26 10.18 -16.85 -9.30
CA PHE A 26 8.77 -16.87 -9.69
C PHE A 26 8.11 -15.50 -9.50
N PHE A 27 8.27 -14.87 -8.33
CA PHE A 27 7.72 -13.53 -8.08
C PHE A 27 8.36 -12.45 -8.96
N CYS A 28 9.65 -12.56 -9.26
CA CYS A 28 10.32 -11.64 -10.18
C CYS A 28 9.71 -11.72 -11.59
N VAL A 29 9.53 -12.93 -12.13
CA VAL A 29 8.94 -13.13 -13.46
C VAL A 29 7.47 -12.70 -13.49
N MET A 30 6.66 -13.15 -12.53
CA MET A 30 5.24 -12.80 -12.48
C MET A 30 5.00 -11.31 -12.21
N GLY A 31 5.82 -10.70 -11.34
CA GLY A 31 5.75 -9.27 -11.04
C GLY A 31 6.06 -8.41 -12.26
N ASN A 32 7.14 -8.75 -12.98
CA ASN A 32 7.49 -8.06 -14.22
C ASN A 32 6.43 -8.26 -15.32
N LEU A 33 5.92 -9.48 -15.51
CA LEU A 33 4.82 -9.74 -16.45
C LEU A 33 3.59 -8.88 -16.15
N GLY A 34 3.21 -8.75 -14.88
CA GLY A 34 2.12 -7.87 -14.46
C GLY A 34 2.39 -6.39 -14.77
N CYS A 35 3.61 -5.92 -14.50
CA CYS A 35 3.99 -4.54 -14.79
C CYS A 35 4.04 -4.24 -16.30
N PHE A 36 4.58 -5.15 -17.10
CA PHE A 36 4.55 -5.06 -18.56
C PHE A 36 3.13 -5.08 -19.10
N GLY A 37 2.25 -5.92 -18.54
CA GLY A 37 0.83 -5.92 -18.88
C GLY A 37 0.18 -4.55 -18.66
N ASN A 38 0.39 -3.95 -17.48
CA ASN A 38 -0.09 -2.60 -17.18
C ASN A 38 0.50 -1.56 -18.16
N LEU A 39 1.80 -1.63 -18.43
CA LEU A 39 2.47 -0.71 -19.35
C LEU A 39 1.91 -0.83 -20.77
N ILE A 40 1.69 -2.04 -21.28
CA ILE A 40 1.09 -2.28 -22.60
C ILE A 40 -0.33 -1.73 -22.67
N VAL A 41 -1.17 -2.04 -21.68
CA VAL A 41 -2.57 -1.57 -21.63
C VAL A 41 -2.64 -0.04 -21.60
N PHE A 42 -1.85 0.61 -20.75
CA PHE A 42 -1.88 2.07 -20.59
C PHE A 42 -1.07 2.82 -21.67
N SER A 43 -0.19 2.13 -22.40
CA SER A 43 0.51 2.70 -23.56
C SER A 43 -0.42 2.85 -24.78
N SER A 44 -1.62 2.28 -24.79
CA SER A 44 -2.55 2.47 -25.90
C SER A 44 -2.92 3.96 -26.08
N PHE A 45 -2.96 4.41 -27.34
CA PHE A 45 -3.22 5.82 -27.68
C PHE A 45 -4.59 6.31 -27.18
N GLU A 46 -5.58 5.42 -27.10
CA GLU A 46 -6.91 5.77 -26.61
C GLU A 46 -6.90 6.13 -25.11
N PHE A 47 -6.10 5.43 -24.30
CA PHE A 47 -6.00 5.71 -22.86
C PHE A 47 -5.13 6.93 -22.55
N ARG A 48 -4.11 7.23 -23.36
CA ARG A 48 -3.22 8.40 -23.14
C ARG A 48 -3.92 9.75 -23.18
N LYS A 49 -5.13 9.83 -23.77
CA LYS A 49 -5.93 11.05 -23.79
C LYS A 49 -6.43 11.49 -22.41
N ARG A 50 -6.33 10.62 -21.39
CA ARG A 50 -6.83 10.87 -20.03
C ARG A 50 -5.66 11.13 -19.08
N ALA A 51 -5.79 12.14 -18.21
CA ALA A 51 -4.71 12.59 -17.32
C ALA A 51 -4.25 11.49 -16.35
N TYR A 52 -5.19 10.71 -15.78
CA TYR A 52 -4.86 9.63 -14.84
C TYR A 52 -3.98 8.51 -15.42
N THR A 53 -3.98 8.31 -16.74
CA THR A 53 -3.18 7.25 -17.39
C THR A 53 -1.69 7.48 -17.20
N ILE A 54 -1.26 8.74 -17.10
CA ILE A 54 0.14 9.10 -16.86
C ILE A 54 0.59 8.63 -15.47
N TYR A 55 -0.27 8.76 -14.45
CA TYR A 55 0.05 8.28 -13.10
C TYR A 55 0.20 6.76 -13.05
N PHE A 56 -0.70 6.01 -13.72
CA PHE A 56 -0.57 4.54 -13.81
C PHE A 56 0.66 4.09 -14.59
N LEU A 57 1.07 4.85 -15.63
CA LEU A 57 2.28 4.55 -16.39
C LEU A 57 3.54 4.77 -15.53
N MET A 58 3.58 5.86 -14.77
CA MET A 58 4.68 6.15 -13.84
C MET A 58 4.72 5.14 -12.69
N GLU A 59 3.58 4.71 -12.18
CA GLU A 59 3.46 3.63 -11.19
C GLU A 59 4.00 2.31 -11.73
N ALA A 60 3.61 1.91 -12.95
CA ALA A 60 4.11 0.69 -13.57
C ALA A 60 5.63 0.75 -13.79
N ALA A 61 6.17 1.88 -14.23
CA ALA A 61 7.61 2.08 -14.40
C ALA A 61 8.37 1.99 -13.07
N SER A 62 7.85 2.64 -12.02
CA SER A 62 8.43 2.59 -10.67
C SER A 62 8.44 1.16 -10.12
N ASN A 63 7.34 0.43 -10.30
CA ASN A 63 7.23 -0.95 -9.84
C ASN A 63 8.21 -1.90 -10.57
N ILE A 64 8.49 -1.69 -11.87
CA ILE A 64 9.53 -2.48 -12.59
C ILE A 64 10.89 -2.28 -11.95
N ILE A 65 11.29 -1.01 -11.74
CA ILE A 65 12.59 -0.67 -11.13
C ILE A 65 12.71 -1.34 -9.76
N TYR A 66 11.66 -1.26 -8.94
CA TYR A 66 11.62 -1.88 -7.62
C TYR A 66 11.69 -3.41 -7.68
N PHE A 67 10.91 -4.06 -8.55
CA PHE A 67 10.95 -5.52 -8.70
C PHE A 67 12.34 -5.99 -9.15
N ASP A 68 12.93 -5.30 -10.13
CA ASP A 68 14.24 -5.67 -10.66
C ASP A 68 15.36 -5.40 -9.66
N PHE A 69 15.39 -4.26 -8.97
CA PHE A 69 16.46 -4.00 -8.01
C PHE A 69 16.28 -4.75 -6.69
N LEU A 70 15.09 -4.72 -6.10
CA LEU A 70 14.88 -5.21 -4.73
C LEU A 70 14.76 -6.74 -4.67
N LEU A 71 14.01 -7.34 -5.59
CA LEU A 71 13.81 -8.79 -5.60
C LEU A 71 15.05 -9.51 -6.12
N LEU A 72 15.72 -8.99 -7.15
CA LEU A 72 16.98 -9.57 -7.64
C LEU A 72 18.08 -9.54 -6.58
N THR A 73 18.29 -8.40 -5.91
CA THR A 73 19.31 -8.32 -4.84
C THR A 73 18.96 -9.23 -3.67
N ARG A 74 17.66 -9.43 -3.37
CA ARG A 74 17.22 -10.38 -2.35
C ARG A 74 17.47 -11.84 -2.76
N VAL A 75 17.17 -12.21 -4.00
CA VAL A 75 17.41 -13.57 -4.54
C VAL A 75 18.91 -13.88 -4.58
N LEU A 76 19.74 -12.95 -5.04
CA LEU A 76 21.19 -13.11 -5.04
C LEU A 76 21.75 -13.30 -3.62
N GLN A 77 21.31 -12.47 -2.67
CA GLN A 77 21.82 -12.52 -1.30
C GLN A 77 21.32 -13.75 -0.52
N ARG A 78 20.03 -14.09 -0.60
CA ARG A 78 19.42 -15.16 0.20
C ARG A 78 19.41 -16.51 -0.51
N GLY A 79 19.33 -16.53 -1.84
CA GLY A 79 19.33 -17.75 -2.63
C GLY A 79 20.74 -18.25 -2.91
N PHE A 80 21.58 -17.39 -3.51
CA PHE A 80 22.93 -17.77 -3.97
C PHE A 80 24.04 -17.48 -2.95
N GLN A 81 23.70 -16.93 -1.78
CA GLN A 81 24.66 -16.46 -0.77
C GLN A 81 25.68 -15.43 -1.28
N ILE A 82 25.39 -14.75 -2.40
CA ILE A 82 26.27 -13.71 -2.94
C ILE A 82 25.92 -12.39 -2.25
N SER A 83 26.74 -12.00 -1.27
CA SER A 83 26.53 -10.82 -0.43
C SER A 83 27.04 -9.52 -1.07
N ILE A 84 26.53 -9.18 -2.26
CA ILE A 84 26.85 -7.93 -2.98
C ILE A 84 26.55 -6.71 -2.10
N THR A 85 25.45 -6.76 -1.35
CA THR A 85 25.03 -5.68 -0.42
C THR A 85 25.95 -5.52 0.79
N THR A 86 26.61 -6.59 1.24
CA THR A 86 27.60 -6.52 2.33
C THR A 86 28.93 -5.99 1.82
N ARG A 87 29.31 -6.32 0.58
CA ARG A 87 30.54 -5.83 -0.04
C ARG A 87 30.47 -4.33 -0.37
N TYR A 88 29.31 -3.83 -0.78
CA TYR A 88 29.14 -2.43 -1.17
C TYR A 88 28.07 -1.72 -0.34
N ASN A 89 28.51 -0.90 0.62
CA ASN A 89 27.62 -0.14 1.51
C ASN A 89 26.64 0.76 0.74
N PHE A 90 27.06 1.30 -0.41
CA PHE A 90 26.21 2.08 -1.31
C PHE A 90 24.97 1.30 -1.79
N LEU A 91 25.13 0.03 -2.21
CA LEU A 91 24.01 -0.80 -2.66
C LEU A 91 23.06 -1.16 -1.52
N CYS A 92 23.56 -1.31 -0.30
CA CYS A 92 22.73 -1.50 0.88
C CYS A 92 21.84 -0.27 1.15
N LYS A 93 22.43 0.93 1.07
CA LYS A 93 21.70 2.20 1.24
C LYS A 93 20.67 2.42 0.13
N ILE A 94 21.05 2.19 -1.13
CA ILE A 94 20.12 2.27 -2.26
C ILE A 94 18.96 1.32 -2.06
N ARG A 95 19.21 0.06 -1.70
CA ARG A 95 18.14 -0.91 -1.49
C ARG A 95 17.16 -0.48 -0.41
N GLN A 96 17.66 0.03 0.71
CA GLN A 96 16.80 0.52 1.79
C GLN A 96 16.01 1.76 1.35
N PHE A 97 16.67 2.69 0.65
CA PHE A 97 16.04 3.90 0.13
C PHE A 97 14.96 3.58 -0.90
N ASP A 98 15.28 2.76 -1.90
CA ASP A 98 14.36 2.32 -2.96
C ASP A 98 13.17 1.55 -2.39
N SER A 99 13.39 0.76 -1.34
CA SER A 99 12.29 0.05 -0.67
C SER A 99 11.28 0.98 -0.01
N VAL A 100 11.74 2.08 0.59
CA VAL A 100 10.87 3.06 1.24
C VAL A 100 10.24 3.95 0.17
N LEU A 101 11.06 4.49 -0.72
CA LEU A 101 10.62 5.39 -1.78
C LEU A 101 9.57 4.74 -2.69
N ASN A 102 9.77 3.51 -3.16
CA ASN A 102 8.80 2.88 -4.05
C ASN A 102 7.46 2.60 -3.34
N ALA A 103 7.49 2.23 -2.06
CA ALA A 103 6.26 2.00 -1.30
C ALA A 103 5.39 3.27 -1.20
N ASP A 104 6.03 4.42 -1.05
CA ASP A 104 5.42 5.75 -0.94
C ASP A 104 5.03 6.32 -2.32
N VAL A 105 5.86 6.14 -3.34
CA VAL A 105 5.62 6.58 -4.72
C VAL A 105 4.43 5.86 -5.33
N THR A 106 4.36 4.53 -5.21
CA THR A 106 3.22 3.74 -5.72
C THR A 106 1.92 4.16 -5.03
N LEU A 107 1.96 4.42 -3.72
CA LEU A 107 0.79 4.88 -2.98
C LEU A 107 0.37 6.30 -3.38
N THR A 108 1.33 7.19 -3.57
CA THR A 108 1.11 8.57 -3.99
C THR A 108 0.53 8.64 -5.41
N PHE A 109 1.04 7.86 -6.35
CA PHE A 109 0.45 7.81 -7.69
C PHE A 109 -0.96 7.23 -7.67
N PHE A 110 -1.21 6.20 -6.86
CA PHE A 110 -2.56 5.64 -6.71
C PHE A 110 -3.55 6.64 -6.10
N SER A 111 -3.12 7.41 -5.10
CA SER A 111 -3.96 8.44 -4.47
C SER A 111 -4.24 9.59 -5.44
N LEU A 112 -3.22 10.07 -6.17
CA LEU A 112 -3.37 11.09 -7.21
C LEU A 112 -4.30 10.62 -8.35
N ALA A 113 -4.18 9.37 -8.81
CA ALA A 113 -5.07 8.80 -9.81
C ALA A 113 -6.52 8.73 -9.31
N THR A 114 -6.73 8.43 -8.03
CA THR A 114 -8.05 8.39 -7.41
C THR A 114 -8.65 9.80 -7.29
N ILE A 115 -7.85 10.79 -6.86
CA ILE A 115 -8.27 12.20 -6.74
C ILE A 115 -8.62 12.76 -8.12
N ASP A 116 -7.76 12.57 -9.12
CA ASP A 116 -8.01 13.02 -10.49
C ASP A 116 -9.32 12.43 -11.04
N ARG A 117 -9.55 11.14 -10.78
CA ARG A 117 -10.80 10.47 -11.14
C ARG A 117 -12.01 11.09 -10.43
N ILE A 118 -11.94 11.37 -9.14
CA ILE A 118 -13.04 12.00 -8.39
C ILE A 118 -13.33 13.39 -8.93
N LEU A 119 -12.29 14.21 -9.16
CA LEU A 119 -12.44 15.55 -9.72
C LEU A 119 -13.04 15.53 -11.12
N SER A 120 -12.65 14.56 -11.96
CA SER A 120 -13.23 14.38 -13.31
C SER A 120 -14.72 14.02 -13.26
N LEU A 121 -15.13 13.19 -12.30
CA LEU A 121 -16.53 12.83 -12.10
C LEU A 121 -17.36 14.00 -11.56
N GLN A 122 -16.80 14.79 -10.64
CA GLN A 122 -17.47 15.98 -10.11
C GLN A 122 -17.62 17.07 -11.18
N ARG A 123 -16.60 17.26 -12.04
CA ARG A 123 -16.64 18.22 -13.16
C ARG A 123 -17.70 17.87 -14.21
N SER A 124 -18.04 16.60 -14.38
CA SER A 124 -19.13 16.19 -15.27
C SER A 124 -20.53 16.57 -14.74
N ASN A 125 -20.67 16.93 -13.46
CA ASN A 125 -21.96 17.24 -12.82
C ASN A 125 -22.06 18.67 -12.26
N GLY A 126 -20.97 19.44 -12.25
CA GLY A 126 -20.93 20.78 -11.68
C GLY A 126 -20.80 21.87 -12.74
N ASN A 127 -21.78 22.77 -12.82
CA ASN A 127 -21.59 24.10 -13.42
C ASN A 127 -20.60 24.89 -12.56
N VAL A 128 -19.34 24.96 -13.00
CA VAL A 128 -18.28 25.69 -12.30
C VAL A 128 -18.34 27.17 -12.68
N THR A 129 -18.72 28.03 -11.73
CA THR A 129 -18.52 29.48 -11.78
C THR A 129 -17.31 29.88 -10.91
N ASN A 130 -16.32 30.48 -11.58
CA ASN A 130 -15.24 31.37 -11.13
C ASN A 130 -14.69 31.28 -9.67
N GLY A 131 -13.41 30.91 -9.53
CA GLY A 131 -12.50 31.56 -8.56
C GLY A 131 -11.57 30.65 -7.75
N LYS A 132 -10.25 30.85 -7.92
CA LYS A 132 -9.08 30.09 -7.40
C LYS A 132 -8.95 30.00 -5.86
N CYS A 133 -8.27 28.93 -5.39
CA CYS A 133 -7.75 28.77 -4.02
C CYS A 133 -6.22 28.86 -3.95
N ILE A 134 -5.68 29.51 -2.91
CA ILE A 134 -4.23 29.60 -2.58
C ILE A 134 -4.06 29.19 -1.10
N PRO A 135 -3.13 28.29 -0.74
CA PRO A 135 -2.89 27.91 0.65
C PRO A 135 -2.02 28.92 1.41
N LEU A 136 -2.31 29.13 2.70
CA LEU A 136 -1.59 30.06 3.59
C LEU A 136 -0.40 29.39 4.34
N PRO A 137 0.71 30.11 4.59
CA PRO A 137 1.87 29.59 5.32
C PRO A 137 1.71 29.66 6.85
N GLY A 138 2.25 28.67 7.58
CA GLY A 138 2.29 28.68 9.05
C GLY A 138 2.68 27.34 9.71
N PHE A 139 2.35 27.22 11.01
CA PHE A 139 2.58 26.08 11.94
C PHE A 139 2.13 24.70 11.37
N TYR A 140 1.31 24.73 10.32
CA TYR A 140 0.90 23.59 9.52
C TYR A 140 2.07 22.84 8.88
N THR A 141 3.20 23.47 8.55
CA THR A 141 4.33 22.83 7.84
C THR A 141 5.05 21.75 8.66
N TYR A 142 5.13 21.89 9.98
CA TYR A 142 5.67 20.84 10.87
C TYR A 142 4.64 19.75 11.19
N PHE A 143 3.35 20.11 11.22
CA PHE A 143 2.26 19.15 11.34
C PHE A 143 2.13 18.33 10.04
N ASP A 144 2.39 18.92 8.88
CA ASP A 144 2.36 18.30 7.56
C ASP A 144 3.33 17.11 7.48
N SER A 145 4.55 17.24 7.99
CA SER A 145 5.55 16.16 7.91
C SER A 145 5.25 14.95 8.81
N TYR A 146 4.70 15.16 10.01
CA TYR A 146 4.29 14.04 10.89
C TYR A 146 2.93 13.45 10.51
N THR A 147 2.02 14.31 10.02
CA THR A 147 0.73 13.90 9.48
C THR A 147 0.95 13.15 8.18
N GLU A 148 1.90 13.54 7.33
CA GLU A 148 2.27 12.83 6.11
C GLU A 148 2.69 11.40 6.43
N VAL A 149 3.56 11.11 7.39
CA VAL A 149 3.93 9.70 7.67
C VAL A 149 2.76 8.87 8.22
N ILE A 150 2.00 9.41 9.17
CA ILE A 150 0.88 8.69 9.83
C ILE A 150 -0.32 8.57 8.90
N PHE A 151 -0.64 9.63 8.15
CA PHE A 151 -1.72 9.64 7.19
C PHE A 151 -1.35 8.86 5.93
N THR A 152 -0.14 8.99 5.39
CA THR A 152 0.27 8.26 4.19
C THR A 152 0.33 6.77 4.46
N ALA A 153 0.82 6.33 5.62
CA ALA A 153 0.92 4.90 5.92
C ALA A 153 -0.43 4.21 6.25
N MET A 154 -1.36 4.88 6.95
CA MET A 154 -2.61 4.26 7.40
C MET A 154 -3.88 4.97 6.91
N PHE A 155 -3.88 6.30 6.84
CA PHE A 155 -5.06 7.06 6.45
C PHE A 155 -5.30 7.05 4.95
N ILE A 156 -4.28 7.13 4.08
CA ILE A 156 -4.46 7.06 2.63
C ILE A 156 -5.06 5.71 2.23
N PRO A 157 -4.59 4.55 2.72
CA PRO A 157 -5.27 3.28 2.48
C PRO A 157 -6.73 3.29 2.93
N LEU A 158 -7.02 3.81 4.13
CA LEU A 158 -8.39 3.88 4.67
C LEU A 158 -9.28 4.85 3.90
N VAL A 159 -8.78 6.03 3.52
CA VAL A 159 -9.49 7.02 2.71
C VAL A 159 -9.72 6.48 1.32
N VAL A 160 -8.75 5.82 0.72
CA VAL A 160 -8.92 5.22 -0.61
C VAL A 160 -9.92 4.06 -0.57
N ILE A 161 -9.98 3.26 0.52
CA ILE A 161 -11.06 2.30 0.74
C ILE A 161 -12.41 3.01 0.82
N VAL A 162 -12.53 4.06 1.64
CA VAL A 162 -13.78 4.81 1.81
C VAL A 162 -14.21 5.44 0.48
N LEU A 163 -13.28 6.07 -0.24
CA LEU A 163 -13.52 6.67 -1.55
C LEU A 163 -13.90 5.63 -2.60
N ALA A 164 -13.26 4.45 -2.60
CA ALA A 164 -13.62 3.35 -3.49
C ALA A 164 -15.05 2.85 -3.20
N VAL A 165 -15.44 2.74 -1.93
CA VAL A 165 -16.81 2.38 -1.52
C VAL A 165 -17.82 3.47 -1.91
N LEU A 166 -17.46 4.75 -1.75
CA LEU A 166 -18.30 5.87 -2.16
C LEU A 166 -18.48 5.93 -3.69
N LEU A 167 -17.42 5.66 -4.46
CA LEU A 167 -17.48 5.54 -5.93
C LEU A 167 -18.39 4.39 -6.36
N LEU A 168 -18.30 3.23 -5.70
CA LEU A 168 -19.21 2.09 -5.93
C LEU A 168 -20.67 2.47 -5.67
N ARG A 169 -20.94 3.20 -4.57
CA ARG A 169 -22.29 3.67 -4.23
C ARG A 169 -22.81 4.71 -5.22
N SER A 170 -21.98 5.66 -5.65
CA SER A 170 -22.40 6.69 -6.60
C SER A 170 -22.73 6.09 -7.98
N ILE A 171 -21.93 5.14 -8.47
CA ILE A 171 -22.19 4.42 -9.72
C ILE A 171 -23.51 3.63 -9.64
N ARG A 172 -23.76 2.93 -8.52
CA ARG A 172 -25.03 2.22 -8.30
C ARG A 172 -26.22 3.19 -8.30
N GLY A 173 -26.11 4.34 -7.65
CA GLY A 173 -27.15 5.37 -7.63
C GLY A 173 -27.47 5.96 -9.00
N ILE A 174 -26.46 6.20 -9.83
CA ILE A 174 -26.64 6.70 -11.21
C ILE A 174 -27.28 5.62 -12.09
N THR A 175 -26.80 4.38 -11.99
CA THR A 175 -27.37 3.24 -12.75
C THR A 175 -28.83 3.04 -12.42
N GLN A 176 -29.20 3.13 -11.13
CA GLN A 176 -30.56 2.92 -10.67
C GLN A 176 -31.54 4.03 -11.12
N ARG A 177 -31.06 5.26 -11.36
CA ARG A 177 -31.88 6.37 -11.86
C ARG A 177 -32.12 6.33 -13.38
N GLN A 178 -31.27 5.65 -14.13
CA GLN A 178 -31.40 5.55 -15.60
C GLN A 178 -32.38 4.45 -16.06
N VAL A 179 -32.83 3.55 -15.17
CA VAL A 179 -33.80 2.50 -15.52
C VAL A 179 -35.26 2.96 -15.41
N ALA A 180 -35.51 4.23 -15.04
CA ALA A 180 -36.84 4.81 -15.14
C ALA A 180 -37.11 5.19 -16.61
N PRO A 181 -38.04 4.50 -17.31
CA PRO A 181 -38.30 4.75 -18.73
C PRO A 181 -38.94 6.12 -18.87
N THR A 182 -38.15 7.11 -19.27
CA THR A 182 -38.68 8.41 -19.67
C THR A 182 -39.04 8.29 -21.16
N ASN A 183 -40.33 8.14 -21.44
CA ASN A 183 -40.90 8.03 -22.77
C ASN A 183 -40.74 9.35 -23.54
N THR A 184 -39.55 9.67 -24.03
CA THR A 184 -39.36 10.81 -24.95
C THR A 184 -38.38 10.46 -26.06
N LEU A 185 -38.91 10.50 -27.30
CA LEU A 185 -38.20 10.37 -28.56
C LEU A 185 -36.96 11.27 -28.61
N SER A 186 -35.76 10.69 -28.62
CA SER A 186 -34.53 11.29 -29.18
C SER A 186 -33.52 10.17 -29.42
N ARG A 187 -33.58 9.57 -30.61
CA ARG A 187 -33.07 8.22 -30.92
C ARG A 187 -31.62 8.15 -31.43
N THR A 188 -30.83 9.23 -31.48
CA THR A 188 -29.61 9.19 -32.31
C THR A 188 -28.27 9.47 -31.60
N GLU A 189 -28.23 9.88 -30.33
CA GLU A 189 -26.95 10.11 -29.61
C GLU A 189 -26.64 9.07 -28.51
N THR A 190 -27.53 8.11 -28.25
CA THR A 190 -27.41 7.17 -27.12
C THR A 190 -26.40 6.04 -27.30
N VAL A 191 -25.92 5.77 -28.53
CA VAL A 191 -25.06 4.61 -28.80
C VAL A 191 -23.62 4.82 -28.32
N LYS A 192 -23.05 6.03 -28.39
CA LYS A 192 -21.65 6.29 -27.96
C LYS A 192 -21.45 6.34 -26.45
N GLY A 193 -22.49 6.67 -25.68
CA GLY A 193 -22.37 6.80 -24.21
C GLY A 193 -22.22 5.47 -23.48
N SER A 194 -22.82 4.39 -24.00
CA SER A 194 -22.83 3.08 -23.34
C SER A 194 -21.47 2.38 -23.39
N ASP A 195 -20.70 2.56 -24.47
CA ASP A 195 -19.36 1.96 -24.61
C ASP A 195 -18.33 2.64 -23.70
N LEU A 196 -18.40 3.97 -23.55
CA LEU A 196 -17.53 4.71 -22.64
C LEU A 196 -17.78 4.30 -21.18
N GLN A 197 -19.06 4.12 -20.81
CA GLN A 197 -19.45 3.68 -19.46
C GLN A 197 -18.98 2.25 -19.15
N ARG A 198 -19.03 1.34 -20.13
CA ARG A 198 -18.50 -0.02 -19.97
C ARG A 198 -16.99 -0.03 -19.74
N MET A 199 -16.26 0.81 -20.46
CA MET A 199 -14.81 0.92 -20.30
C MET A 199 -14.44 1.47 -18.91
N ASP A 200 -15.16 2.48 -18.44
CA ASP A 200 -14.95 3.06 -17.11
C ASP A 200 -15.27 2.08 -15.98
N SER A 201 -16.28 1.22 -16.15
CA SER A 201 -16.62 0.16 -15.20
C SER A 201 -15.51 -0.90 -15.09
N ARG A 202 -14.95 -1.33 -16.23
CA ARG A 202 -13.81 -2.26 -16.26
C ARG A 202 -12.60 -1.68 -15.53
N LEU A 203 -12.31 -0.40 -15.75
CA LEU A 203 -11.20 0.28 -15.07
C LEU A 203 -11.44 0.38 -13.56
N THR A 204 -12.66 0.73 -13.12
CA THR A 204 -12.98 0.76 -11.67
C THR A 204 -12.78 -0.60 -11.03
N PHE A 205 -13.23 -1.67 -11.70
CA PHE A 205 -13.07 -3.02 -11.19
C PHE A 205 -11.60 -3.41 -11.08
N MET A 206 -10.78 -3.04 -12.07
CA MET A 206 -9.34 -3.27 -12.04
C MET A 206 -8.66 -2.57 -10.83
N ILE A 207 -8.98 -1.30 -10.61
CA ILE A 207 -8.44 -0.50 -9.48
C ILE A 207 -8.89 -1.09 -8.14
N LEU A 208 -10.15 -1.51 -8.02
CA LEU A 208 -10.67 -2.16 -6.81
C LEU A 208 -9.95 -3.47 -6.51
N LEU A 209 -9.71 -4.30 -7.53
CA LEU A 209 -9.01 -5.57 -7.37
C LEU A 209 -7.57 -5.33 -6.90
N GLN A 210 -6.86 -4.38 -7.52
CA GLN A 210 -5.52 -3.97 -7.11
C GLN A 210 -5.48 -3.48 -5.66
N LEU A 211 -6.47 -2.69 -5.23
CA LEU A 211 -6.57 -2.22 -3.86
C LEU A 211 -6.78 -3.37 -2.85
N ILE A 212 -7.66 -4.32 -3.15
CA ILE A 212 -7.92 -5.48 -2.29
C ILE A 212 -6.65 -6.32 -2.14
N ILE A 213 -5.96 -6.59 -3.24
CA ILE A 213 -4.70 -7.33 -3.24
C ILE A 213 -3.64 -6.59 -2.42
N ALA A 214 -3.51 -5.27 -2.61
CA ALA A 214 -2.55 -4.43 -1.88
C ALA A 214 -2.80 -4.45 -0.37
N ILE A 215 -4.06 -4.31 0.08
CA ILE A 215 -4.41 -4.36 1.51
C ILE A 215 -4.11 -5.73 2.09
N THR A 216 -4.58 -6.78 1.41
CA THR A 216 -4.38 -8.17 1.87
C THR A 216 -2.90 -8.53 1.99
N THR A 217 -2.06 -7.98 1.12
CA THR A 217 -0.61 -8.23 1.13
C THR A 217 0.13 -7.34 2.14
N ARG A 218 -0.27 -6.07 2.32
CA ARG A 218 0.41 -5.13 3.22
C ARG A 218 0.07 -5.35 4.70
N VAL A 219 -1.14 -5.78 5.02
CA VAL A 219 -1.56 -5.98 6.43
C VAL A 219 -0.68 -7.01 7.17
N PRO A 220 -0.44 -8.23 6.63
CA PRO A 220 0.44 -9.20 7.29
C PRO A 220 1.86 -8.67 7.49
N TYR A 221 2.40 -7.94 6.52
CA TYR A 221 3.73 -7.35 6.61
C TYR A 221 3.80 -6.28 7.72
N ALA A 222 2.80 -5.41 7.81
CA ALA A 222 2.72 -4.41 8.87
C ALA A 222 2.63 -5.07 10.26
N VAL A 223 1.80 -6.12 10.40
CA VAL A 223 1.68 -6.90 11.62
C VAL A 223 3.02 -7.53 12.00
N GLN A 224 3.73 -8.12 11.04
CA GLN A 224 5.05 -8.70 11.27
C GLN A 224 6.05 -7.65 11.75
N VAL A 225 6.11 -6.48 11.10
CA VAL A 225 7.04 -5.40 11.48
C VAL A 225 6.75 -4.90 12.89
N ILE A 226 5.48 -4.65 13.21
CA ILE A 226 5.03 -4.26 14.56
C ILE A 226 5.45 -5.33 15.57
N TYR A 227 5.17 -6.60 15.27
CA TYR A 227 5.53 -7.73 16.13
C TYR A 227 7.04 -7.74 16.38
N THR A 228 7.87 -7.69 15.34
CA THR A 228 9.34 -7.71 15.48
C THR A 228 9.88 -6.51 16.25
N ASN A 229 9.32 -5.32 16.02
CA ASN A 229 9.72 -4.12 16.76
C ASN A 229 9.36 -4.24 18.23
N ILE A 230 8.17 -4.74 18.57
CA ILE A 230 7.76 -4.99 19.95
C ILE A 230 8.67 -6.04 20.60
N THR A 231 8.95 -7.16 19.92
CA THR A 231 9.77 -8.23 20.50
C THR A 231 11.23 -7.81 20.71
N GLN A 232 11.80 -6.99 19.81
CA GLN A 232 13.18 -6.50 19.94
C GLN A 232 13.33 -5.36 20.95
N SER A 233 12.30 -4.51 21.09
CA SER A 233 12.32 -3.39 22.04
C SER A 233 11.95 -3.82 23.46
N TRP A 234 11.18 -4.90 23.62
CA TRP A 234 10.75 -5.42 24.91
C TRP A 234 11.88 -5.75 25.89
N PRO A 235 12.95 -6.46 25.52
CA PRO A 235 14.05 -6.75 26.44
C PRO A 235 14.72 -5.47 26.96
N ASN A 236 14.94 -4.50 26.08
CA ASN A 236 15.55 -3.22 26.45
C ASN A 236 14.61 -2.36 27.30
N PHE A 237 13.30 -2.38 27.00
CA PHE A 237 12.28 -1.75 27.82
C PHE A 237 12.22 -2.40 29.20
N TYR A 238 12.21 -3.73 29.28
CA TYR A 238 12.14 -4.49 30.53
C TYR A 238 13.39 -4.26 31.39
N VAL A 239 14.58 -4.26 30.78
CA VAL A 239 15.84 -3.91 31.46
C VAL A 239 15.79 -2.46 31.94
N SER A 240 15.35 -1.50 31.13
CA SER A 240 15.20 -0.10 31.55
C SER A 240 14.16 0.06 32.68
N LEU A 241 13.11 -0.76 32.69
CA LEU A 241 12.06 -0.76 33.72
C LEU A 241 12.55 -1.35 35.04
N ILE A 242 13.40 -2.38 34.99
CA ILE A 242 14.04 -3.01 36.16
C ILE A 242 15.14 -2.10 36.72
N THR A 243 16.00 -1.56 35.87
CA THR A 243 17.19 -0.78 36.29
C THR A 243 16.80 0.61 36.80
N ASN A 244 15.74 1.23 36.25
CA ASN A 244 15.30 2.55 36.70
C ASN A 244 14.40 2.46 37.95
N ARG A 245 15.03 2.52 39.13
CA ARG A 245 14.36 2.47 40.44
C ARG A 245 13.26 3.54 40.61
N GLY A 246 13.42 4.72 40.00
CA GLY A 246 12.45 5.81 40.07
C GLY A 246 11.18 5.51 39.29
N PHE A 247 11.33 4.99 38.07
CA PHE A 247 10.22 4.56 37.24
C PHE A 247 9.47 3.37 37.88
N ARG A 248 10.20 2.37 38.39
CA ARG A 248 9.62 1.21 39.09
C ARG A 248 8.71 1.62 40.26
N ARG A 249 9.12 2.58 41.10
CA ARG A 249 8.26 3.07 42.20
C ARG A 249 6.99 3.75 41.68
N ARG A 250 7.11 4.60 40.65
CA ARG A 250 5.94 5.29 40.07
C ARG A 250 4.97 4.32 39.41
N PHE A 251 5.50 3.32 38.70
CA PHE A 251 4.70 2.31 38.03
C PHE A 251 3.94 1.42 39.02
N ILE A 252 4.60 0.95 40.08
CA ILE A 252 3.95 0.16 41.15
C ILE A 252 2.84 1.01 41.83
N ASN A 253 3.12 2.28 42.13
CA ASN A 253 2.13 3.16 42.74
C ASN A 253 0.93 3.43 41.82
N PHE A 254 1.16 3.55 40.51
CA PHE A 254 0.09 3.69 39.52
C PHE A 254 -0.77 2.42 39.45
N PHE A 255 -0.16 1.24 39.32
CA PHE A 255 -0.90 -0.02 39.27
C PHE A 255 -1.70 -0.28 40.55
N ARG A 256 -1.15 0.07 41.71
CA ARG A 256 -1.86 -0.01 43.00
C ARG A 256 -3.10 0.88 43.02
N LYS A 257 -3.00 2.12 42.52
CA LYS A 257 -4.15 3.02 42.39
C LYS A 257 -5.19 2.48 41.41
N LEU A 258 -4.77 1.94 40.26
CA LEU A 258 -5.67 1.37 39.26
C LEU A 258 -6.44 0.15 39.80
N LEU A 259 -5.73 -0.79 40.45
CA LEU A 259 -6.35 -1.96 41.09
C LEU A 259 -7.33 -1.56 42.18
N THR A 260 -6.99 -0.56 43.00
CA THR A 260 -7.90 -0.06 44.05
C THR A 260 -9.15 0.60 43.44
N ALA A 261 -9.00 1.30 42.32
CA ALA A 261 -10.12 1.93 41.61
C ALA A 261 -11.03 0.90 40.92
N LEU A 262 -10.47 -0.15 40.33
CA LEU A 262 -11.23 -1.23 39.71
C LEU A 262 -11.97 -2.06 40.76
N TYR A 263 -11.31 -2.44 41.86
CA TYR A 263 -11.94 -3.19 42.95
C TYR A 263 -13.08 -2.42 43.61
N ARG A 264 -12.94 -1.10 43.77
CA ARG A 264 -14.01 -0.24 44.29
C ARG A 264 -15.23 -0.16 43.36
N ARG A 265 -15.04 -0.40 42.06
CA ARG A 265 -16.11 -0.36 41.06
C ARG A 265 -16.94 -1.65 40.99
N GLU A 266 -16.49 -2.71 41.64
CA GLU A 266 -17.14 -4.02 41.63
C GLU A 266 -17.91 -4.31 42.93
N ILE A 267 -17.70 -3.49 43.98
CA ILE A 267 -18.40 -3.58 45.27
C ILE A 267 -19.62 -2.64 45.35
N ASN A 268 -19.73 -1.68 44.42
CA ASN A 268 -20.86 -0.76 44.32
C ASN A 268 -21.68 -1.06 43.07
#